data_AF-A0A5C4TGL0-F1
#
_entry.id   AF-A0A5C4TGL0-F1
#
_cell.length_a   1.000
_cell.length_b   1.000
_cell.length_c   1.000
_cell.angle_alpha   90.00
_cell.angle_beta   90.00
_cell.angle_gamma   90.00
#
_symmetry.space_group_name_H-M   'P 1'
#
loop_
_entity.id
_entity.type
_entity.pdbx_description
1 polymer ?
#
loop_
_entity_poly.entity_id
_entity_poly.type
_entity_poly.pdbx_seq_one_letter_code
_entity_poly.pdbx_strand_id
1 'polypeptide(L)' 'MLETLNITCRVCSGQNEVKVEPNDLSKYRAGAHAQDVFPYLSADQRELIISGVCGKCFDEMFADEEDEL' A
#
# COMPACT_ATOMS: atom_id res chain seq x y z
N MET A 1 -15.07 6.50 -12.21
CA MET A 1 -15.61 5.94 -10.96
C MET A 1 -14.48 5.17 -10.33
N LEU A 2 -14.19 5.40 -9.06
CA LEU A 2 -13.09 4.72 -8.36
C LEU A 2 -13.46 3.28 -8.02
N GLU A 3 -12.47 2.38 -8.05
CA GLU A 3 -12.55 1.02 -7.52
C GLU A 3 -12.05 1.00 -6.08
N THR A 4 -12.73 0.28 -5.19
CA THR A 4 -12.32 0.10 -3.79
C THR A 4 -11.65 -1.27 -3.65
N LEU A 5 -10.39 -1.26 -3.24
CA LEU A 5 -9.64 -2.46 -2.84
C LEU A 5 -9.78 -2.66 -1.32
N ASN A 6 -10.27 -3.82 -0.92
CA ASN A 6 -10.28 -4.25 0.48
C ASN A 6 -9.07 -5.13 0.73
N ILE A 7 -8.13 -4.64 1.53
CA ILE A 7 -6.85 -5.30 1.79
C ILE A 7 -6.73 -5.57 3.29
N THR A 8 -6.59 -6.85 3.64
CA THR A 8 -6.28 -7.26 5.01
C THR A 8 -4.78 -7.15 5.24
N CYS A 9 -4.36 -6.41 6.26
CA CYS A 9 -2.97 -6.37 6.67
C CYS A 9 -2.51 -7.76 7.13
N ARG A 10 -1.44 -8.30 6.56
CA ARG A 10 -0.93 -9.63 6.89
C ARG A 10 -0.28 -9.73 8.28
N VAL A 11 0.02 -8.59 8.92
CA VAL A 11 0.66 -8.52 10.25
C VAL A 11 -0.39 -8.44 11.35
N CYS A 12 -1.25 -7.42 11.31
CA CYS A 12 -2.25 -7.18 12.37
C CYS A 12 -3.65 -7.69 12.04
N SER A 13 -3.89 -8.25 10.85
CA SER A 13 -5.21 -8.66 10.35
C SER A 13 -6.26 -7.53 10.23
N GLY A 14 -5.83 -6.26 10.35
CA GLY A 14 -6.70 -5.10 10.16
C GLY A 14 -7.20 -4.96 8.72
N GLN A 15 -8.47 -4.59 8.55
CA GLN A 15 -9.07 -4.32 7.24
C GLN A 15 -8.78 -2.88 6.81
N ASN A 16 -8.38 -2.70 5.55
CA ASN A 16 -8.06 -1.40 4.98
C ASN A 16 -8.76 -1.24 3.64
N GLU A 17 -9.24 -0.03 3.36
CA GLU A 17 -9.84 0.33 2.08
C GLU A 17 -8.91 1.29 1.32
N VAL A 18 -8.61 0.98 0.06
CA VAL A 18 -7.85 1.85 -0.83
C VAL A 18 -8.64 2.12 -2.09
N LYS A 19 -8.86 3.40 -2.42
CA LYS A 19 -9.58 3.81 -3.63
C LYS A 19 -8.59 4.07 -4.76
N VAL A 20 -8.82 3.46 -5.92
CA VAL A 20 -7.94 3.56 -7.08
C VAL A 20 -8.72 3.83 -8.36
N GLU A 21 -8.06 4.44 -9.34
CA GLU A 21 -8.58 4.53 -10.70
C GLU A 21 -8.49 3.16 -11.38
N PRO A 22 -9.58 2.63 -11.97
CA PRO A 22 -9.61 1.27 -12.55
C PRO A 22 -8.57 1.03 -13.65
N ASN A 23 -8.25 2.07 -14.44
CA ASN A 23 -7.23 1.98 -15.49
C ASN A 23 -5.84 1.79 -14.91
N ASP A 24 -5.53 2.48 -13.81
CA ASP A 24 -4.24 2.38 -13.14
C ASP A 24 -4.09 1.06 -12.40
N LEU A 25 -5.19 0.54 -11.83
CA LEU A 25 -5.22 -0.81 -11.29
C LEU A 25 -4.97 -1.88 -12.36
N SER A 26 -5.49 -1.68 -13.56
CA SER A 26 -5.25 -2.59 -14.68
C SER A 26 -3.78 -2.57 -15.12
N LYS A 27 -3.13 -1.39 -15.16
CA LYS A 27 -1.68 -1.27 -15.42
C LYS A 27 -0.84 -1.91 -14.32
N TYR A 28 -1.22 -1.73 -13.04
CA TYR A 28 -0.55 -2.37 -11.91
C TYR A 28 -0.63 -3.90 -12.03
N ARG A 29 -1.81 -4.45 -12.31
CA ARG A 29 -2.01 -5.89 -12.57
C ARG A 29 -1.21 -6.40 -13.79
N ALA A 30 -0.86 -5.52 -14.72
CA ALA A 30 0.01 -5.82 -15.86
C ALA A 30 1.51 -5.68 -15.56
N GLY A 31 1.90 -5.35 -14.32
CA GLY A 31 3.29 -5.29 -13.87
C GLY A 31 3.91 -3.89 -13.77
N ALA A 32 3.13 -2.83 -13.97
CA ALA A 32 3.62 -1.46 -13.74
C ALA A 32 3.88 -1.22 -12.24
N HIS A 33 4.83 -0.34 -11.92
CA HIS A 33 5.15 -0.02 -10.54
C HIS A 33 4.07 0.83 -9.87
N ALA A 34 3.78 0.55 -8.59
CA ALA A 34 2.74 1.25 -7.83
C ALA A 34 3.00 2.76 -7.71
N GLN A 35 4.26 3.21 -7.61
CA GLN A 35 4.59 4.64 -7.57
C GLN A 35 4.28 5.37 -8.88
N ASP A 36 4.29 4.67 -10.01
CA ASP A 36 4.03 5.27 -11.33
C ASP A 36 2.54 5.36 -11.62
N VAL A 37 1.79 4.31 -11.25
CA VAL A 37 0.35 4.20 -11.55
C VAL A 37 -0.54 4.73 -10.44
N PHE A 38 -0.06 4.79 -9.20
CA PHE A 38 -0.80 5.34 -8.06
C PHE A 38 -0.09 6.53 -7.40
N PRO A 39 0.25 7.60 -8.15
CA PRO A 39 0.94 8.77 -7.60
C PRO A 39 0.05 9.55 -6.62
N TYR A 40 -1.27 9.37 -6.70
CA TYR A 40 -2.27 10.02 -5.84
C TYR A 40 -2.48 9.32 -4.49
N LEU A 41 -1.89 8.13 -4.27
CA LEU A 41 -1.93 7.45 -2.97
C LEU A 41 -0.81 7.93 -2.05
N SER A 42 -0.95 7.76 -0.74
CA SER A 42 0.17 7.92 0.18
C SER A 42 1.21 6.80 0.02
N ALA A 43 2.40 6.96 0.61
CA ALA A 43 3.39 5.89 0.67
C ALA A 43 2.80 4.63 1.33
N ASP A 44 2.14 4.79 2.48
CA ASP A 44 1.51 3.70 3.24
C ASP A 44 0.46 2.94 2.44
N GLN A 45 -0.35 3.66 1.65
CA GLN A 45 -1.38 3.04 0.82
C GLN A 45 -0.76 2.24 -0.34
N ARG A 46 0.33 2.74 -0.93
CA ARG A 46 1.09 1.98 -1.93
C ARG A 46 1.74 0.76 -1.30
N GLU A 47 2.36 0.90 -0.13
CA GLU A 47 2.98 -0.23 0.59
C GLU A 47 1.95 -1.31 0.92
N LEU A 48 0.76 -0.92 1.38
CA LEU A 48 -0.34 -1.85 1.60
C LEU A 48 -0.74 -2.61 0.33
N ILE A 49 -0.75 -1.96 -0.84
CA ILE A 49 -1.01 -2.61 -2.14
C ILE A 49 0.15 -3.54 -2.56
N ILE A 50 1.40 -3.18 -2.25
CA ILE A 50 2.61 -3.92 -2.66
C ILE A 50 2.80 -5.16 -1.80
N SER A 51 2.81 -5.02 -0.47
CA SER A 51 3.24 -6.07 0.45
C SER A 51 2.09 -6.64 1.29
N GLY A 52 0.93 -5.97 1.32
CA GLY A 52 -0.15 -6.30 2.25
C GLY A 52 0.15 -5.88 3.69
N VAL A 53 1.04 -4.93 3.93
CA VAL A 53 1.35 -4.38 5.26
C VAL A 53 0.81 -2.95 5.36
N CYS A 54 0.00 -2.66 6.39
CA CYS A 54 -0.47 -1.29 6.61
C CYS A 54 0.65 -0.40 7.16
N GLY A 55 0.55 0.92 6.94
CA GLY A 55 1.57 1.89 7.37
C GLY A 55 2.00 1.72 8.82
N LYS A 56 1.04 1.63 9.75
CA LYS A 56 1.35 1.39 11.18
C LYS A 56 2.24 0.17 11.42
N CYS A 57 1.92 -0.97 10.81
CA CYS A 57 2.72 -2.18 10.99
C CYS A 57 4.06 -2.09 10.26
N PHE A 58 4.12 -1.36 9.15
CA PHE A 58 5.38 -1.10 8.46
C PHE A 58 6.29 -0.25 9.36
N ASP A 59 5.78 0.86 9.89
CA ASP A 59 6.52 1.72 10.82
C ASP A 59 7.01 0.94 12.05
N GLU A 60 6.16 0.12 12.67
CA GLU A 60 6.53 -0.73 13.81
C GLU A 60 7.62 -1.76 13.46
N MET A 61 7.70 -2.24 12.21
CA MET A 61 8.74 -3.19 11.78
C MET A 61 10.12 -2.53 11.64
N PHE A 62 10.16 -1.21 11.44
CA PHE A 62 11.39 -0.44 11.22
C PHE A 62 11.61 0.66 12.28
N ALA A 63 10.82 0.67 13.35
CA ALA A 63 10.88 1.67 14.42
C ALA A 63 12.21 1.64 15.19
N ASP A 64 12.93 0.52 15.15
CA ASP A 64 14.21 0.33 15.85
C ASP A 64 15.44 0.75 15.00
N GLU A 65 15.24 1.28 13.79
CA GLU A 65 16.34 1.76 12.90
C GLU A 65 16.65 3.27 13.05
N GLU A 66 16.20 3.93 14.14
CA GLU A 66 16.53 5.34 14.41
C GLU A 66 17.81 5.55 15.27
N ASP A 67 18.49 4.49 15.74
CA ASP A 67 19.62 4.58 16.70
C ASP A 67 21.02 4.20 16.16
N GLU A 68 21.22 4.03 14.83
CA GLU A 68 22.56 3.79 14.25
C GLU A 68 22.85 4.62 12.98
N LEU A 69 22.99 5.94 13.11
CA LEU A 69 23.69 6.81 12.14
C LEU A 69 24.58 7.86 12.83
#